data_AF-A0A920DUW6-F1
#
_entry.id   AF-A0A920DUW6-F1
#
_cell.length_a   1.000
_cell.length_b   1.000
_cell.length_c   1.000
_cell.angle_alpha   90.00
_cell.angle_beta   90.00
_cell.angle_gamma   90.00
#
_symmetry.space_group_name_H-M   'P 1'
#
loop_
_entity.id
_entity.type
_entity.pdbx_description
1 polymer ?
#
loop_
_entity_poly.entity_id
_entity_poly.type
_entity_poly.pdbx_seq_one_letter_code
_entity_poly.pdbx_strand_id
1 'polypeptide(L)'
;MTSILGFAWLASVGNALWLLALVIAFEYLGVGLGTAAFTAFIARESSRAFAATQFALFTALTALPRSLANAVTGFIVEETGWVLFFLLCTLLAIPGMVTLIWVAPWQAEAETADQTSTAGPK
;
A
#
# COMPACT_ATOMS: atom_id res chain seq x y z
N MET A 1 4.24 -1.54 6.55
CA MET A 1 5.46 -2.27 7.02
C MET A 1 5.63 -2.17 8.53
N THR A 2 5.64 -0.99 9.12
CA THR A 2 5.67 -0.81 10.59
C THR A 2 4.51 -1.51 11.31
N SER A 3 3.35 -1.56 10.67
CA SER A 3 2.17 -2.32 11.08
C SER A 3 2.36 -3.84 11.18
N ILE A 4 3.13 -4.44 10.26
CA ILE A 4 3.38 -5.89 10.21
C ILE A 4 4.22 -6.34 11.42
N LEU A 5 5.16 -5.50 11.84
CA LEU A 5 5.93 -5.71 13.08
C LEU A 5 5.02 -5.65 14.31
N GLY A 6 3.98 -4.81 14.29
CA GLY A 6 2.94 -4.77 15.33
C GLY A 6 2.17 -6.09 15.45
N PHE A 7 1.82 -6.72 14.32
CA PHE A 7 1.20 -8.05 14.31
C PHE A 7 2.16 -9.17 14.75
N ALA A 8 3.43 -9.11 14.35
CA ALA A 8 4.44 -10.07 14.80
C ALA A 8 4.66 -10.00 16.33
N TRP A 9 4.67 -8.78 16.90
CA TRP A 9 4.72 -8.59 18.35
C TRP A 9 3.47 -9.13 19.04
N LEU A 10 2.28 -8.83 18.50
CA LEU A 10 1.02 -9.32 19.05
C LEU A 10 0.94 -10.87 19.05
N ALA A 11 1.47 -11.51 18.00
CA ALA A 11 1.55 -12.97 17.91
C ALA A 11 2.41 -13.60 19.02
N SER A 12 3.32 -12.84 19.65
CA SER A 12 4.18 -13.30 20.75
C SER A 12 3.66 -12.99 22.16
N VAL A 13 2.80 -11.96 22.31
CA VAL A 13 2.35 -11.45 23.62
C VAL A 13 0.98 -12.02 24.05
N GLY A 14 0.18 -12.54 23.12
CA GLY A 14 -1.13 -13.15 23.41
C GLY A 14 -2.33 -12.22 23.19
N ASN A 15 -3.51 -12.59 23.72
CA ASN A 15 -4.82 -12.02 23.37
C ASN A 15 -5.10 -10.65 24.01
N ALA A 16 -4.52 -9.58 23.46
CA ALA A 16 -4.81 -8.20 23.85
C ALA A 16 -5.66 -7.49 22.78
N LEU A 17 -6.99 -7.50 22.96
CA LEU A 17 -7.96 -7.00 21.98
C LEU A 17 -7.76 -5.51 21.64
N TRP A 18 -7.33 -4.71 22.62
CA TRP A 18 -7.08 -3.27 22.44
C TRP A 18 -5.84 -3.01 21.59
N LEU A 19 -4.80 -3.83 21.76
CA LEU A 19 -3.58 -3.75 20.97
C LEU A 19 -3.84 -4.20 19.52
N LEU A 20 -4.62 -5.27 19.34
CA LEU A 20 -5.08 -5.71 18.03
C LEU A 20 -5.85 -4.59 17.30
N ALA A 21 -6.82 -3.96 17.96
CA ALA A 21 -7.62 -2.89 17.38
C ALA A 21 -6.76 -1.71 16.91
N LEU A 22 -5.78 -1.31 17.72
CA LEU A 22 -4.87 -0.21 17.39
C LEU A 22 -3.97 -0.54 16.19
N VAL A 23 -3.38 -1.75 16.17
CA VAL A 23 -2.54 -2.21 15.06
C VAL A 23 -3.34 -2.30 13.76
N ILE A 24 -4.56 -2.85 13.81
CA ILE A 24 -5.48 -2.91 12.67
C ILE A 24 -5.84 -1.51 12.17
N ALA A 25 -6.21 -0.59 13.06
CA ALA A 25 -6.55 0.78 12.69
C ALA A 25 -5.39 1.46 11.96
N PHE A 26 -4.16 1.29 12.46
CA PHE A 26 -2.96 1.83 11.82
C PHE A 26 -2.66 1.17 10.46
N GLU A 27 -2.87 -0.14 10.33
CA GLU A 27 -2.77 -0.86 9.05
C GLU A 27 -3.74 -0.27 8.02
N TYR A 28 -5.02 -0.14 8.39
CA TYR A 28 -6.06 0.34 7.47
C TYR A 28 -5.83 1.78 7.03
N LEU A 29 -5.23 2.62 7.87
CA LEU A 29 -4.76 3.95 7.46
C LEU A 29 -3.68 3.85 6.38
N GLY A 30 -2.70 2.96 6.55
CA GLY A 30 -1.66 2.70 5.55
C GLY A 30 -2.23 2.16 4.24
N VAL A 31 -3.15 1.20 4.30
CA VAL A 31 -3.85 0.63 3.14
C VAL A 31 -4.65 1.71 2.40
N GLY A 32 -5.35 2.58 3.13
CA GLY A 32 -6.10 3.69 2.55
C GLY A 32 -5.21 4.67 1.79
N LEU A 33 -4.11 5.10 2.41
CA LEU A 33 -3.12 5.99 1.79
C LEU A 33 -2.49 5.35 0.54
N GLY A 34 -2.10 4.07 0.63
CA GLY A 34 -1.54 3.32 -0.50
C GLY A 34 -2.51 3.20 -1.68
N THR A 35 -3.78 2.94 -1.39
CA THR A 35 -4.83 2.84 -2.41
C THR A 35 -5.08 4.19 -3.09
N ALA A 36 -5.11 5.28 -2.33
CA ALA A 36 -5.27 6.63 -2.86
C ALA A 36 -4.10 7.03 -3.78
N ALA A 37 -2.87 6.81 -3.33
CA ALA A 37 -1.66 7.08 -4.12
C ALA A 37 -1.62 6.25 -5.42
N PHE A 38 -1.97 4.97 -5.34
CA PHE A 38 -2.02 4.08 -6.50
C PHE A 38 -3.11 4.48 -7.50
N THR A 39 -4.30 4.84 -7.00
CA THR A 39 -5.40 5.32 -7.85
C THR A 39 -5.03 6.63 -8.55
N ALA A 40 -4.38 7.56 -7.84
CA ALA A 40 -3.87 8.80 -8.42
C ALA A 40 -2.79 8.56 -9.48
N PHE A 41 -1.91 7.56 -9.27
CA PHE A 41 -0.92 7.15 -10.26
C PHE A 41 -1.58 6.64 -11.55
N ILE A 42 -2.55 5.72 -11.46
CA ILE A 42 -3.29 5.24 -12.65
C ILE A 42 -4.05 6.40 -13.33
N ALA A 43 -4.67 7.29 -12.54
CA ALA A 43 -5.41 8.44 -13.06
C ALA A 43 -4.53 9.42 -13.84
N ARG A 44 -3.28 9.65 -13.39
CA ARG A 44 -2.29 10.46 -14.12
C ARG A 44 -1.88 9.83 -15.45
N GLU A 45 -1.74 8.51 -15.49
CA GLU A 45 -1.30 7.78 -16.69
C GLU A 45 -2.44 7.54 -17.70
N SER A 46 -3.70 7.62 -17.25
CA SER A 46 -4.88 7.35 -18.10
C SER A 46 -5.28 8.59 -18.92
N SER A 47 -5.05 8.55 -20.24
CA SER A 47 -5.52 9.58 -21.17
C SER A 47 -7.05 9.51 -21.40
N ARG A 48 -7.70 10.68 -21.56
CA ARG A 48 -9.17 10.88 -21.61
C ARG A 48 -9.95 10.07 -22.67
N ALA A 49 -9.30 9.41 -23.63
CA ALA A 49 -9.97 8.75 -24.76
C ALA A 49 -10.42 7.29 -24.50
N PHE A 50 -9.72 6.54 -23.63
CA PHE A 50 -10.05 5.13 -23.28
C PHE A 50 -9.83 4.81 -21.78
N ALA A 51 -9.91 5.83 -20.92
CA ALA A 51 -9.56 5.76 -19.50
C ALA A 51 -10.33 4.68 -18.71
N ALA A 52 -11.60 4.42 -19.02
CA ALA A 52 -12.41 3.44 -18.30
C ALA A 52 -11.87 2.00 -18.43
N THR A 53 -11.48 1.60 -19.64
CA THR A 53 -11.01 0.23 -19.91
C THR A 53 -9.58 0.03 -19.39
N GLN A 54 -8.72 1.04 -19.50
CA GLN A 54 -7.35 0.99 -18.98
C GLN A 54 -7.33 0.95 -17.45
N PHE A 55 -8.17 1.76 -16.80
CA PHE A 55 -8.34 1.72 -15.35
C PHE A 55 -8.85 0.36 -14.88
N ALA A 56 -9.84 -0.21 -15.59
CA ALA A 56 -10.34 -1.55 -15.30
C ALA A 56 -9.26 -2.64 -15.48
N LEU A 57 -8.45 -2.56 -16.54
CA LEU A 57 -7.37 -3.51 -16.80
C LEU A 57 -6.27 -3.43 -15.72
N PHE A 58 -5.82 -2.23 -15.36
CA PHE A 58 -4.82 -2.05 -14.31
C PHE A 58 -5.35 -2.49 -12.93
N THR A 59 -6.62 -2.22 -12.63
CA THR A 59 -7.27 -2.68 -11.39
C THR A 59 -7.43 -4.20 -11.37
N ALA A 60 -7.80 -4.82 -12.50
CA ALA A 60 -7.86 -6.27 -12.61
C ALA A 60 -6.47 -6.90 -12.42
N LEU A 61 -5.42 -6.27 -12.96
CA LEU A 61 -4.04 -6.73 -12.82
C LEU A 61 -3.56 -6.67 -11.36
N THR A 62 -3.95 -5.66 -10.57
CA THR A 62 -3.60 -5.61 -9.14
C THR A 62 -4.38 -6.60 -8.30
N ALA A 63 -5.58 -6.98 -8.73
CA ALA A 63 -6.40 -7.96 -8.01
C ALA A 63 -5.83 -9.38 -8.06
N LEU A 64 -5.12 -9.75 -9.13
CA LEU A 64 -4.55 -11.09 -9.31
C LEU A 64 -3.50 -11.47 -8.26
N PRO A 65 -2.39 -10.72 -8.08
CA PRO A 65 -1.38 -11.06 -7.08
C PRO A 65 -1.96 -11.03 -5.66
N ARG A 66 -2.87 -10.09 -5.38
CA ARG A 66 -3.59 -10.04 -4.10
C ARG A 66 -4.42 -11.31 -3.86
N SER A 67 -5.16 -11.77 -4.86
CA SER A 67 -6.04 -12.93 -4.72
C SER A 67 -5.24 -14.23 -4.58
N LEU A 68 -4.17 -14.36 -5.35
CA LEU A 68 -3.23 -15.49 -5.23
C LEU A 68 -2.56 -15.51 -3.85
N ALA A 69 -2.04 -14.37 -3.39
CA ALA A 69 -1.42 -14.28 -2.06
C ALA A 69 -2.41 -14.69 -0.95
N ASN A 70 -3.67 -14.24 -1.02
CA ASN A 70 -4.68 -14.64 -0.04
C ASN A 70 -4.98 -16.14 -0.09
N ALA A 71 -5.03 -16.76 -1.28
CA ALA A 71 -5.28 -18.19 -1.43
C ALA A 71 -4.13 -19.05 -0.89
N VAL A 72 -2.88 -18.62 -1.06
CA VAL A 72 -1.69 -19.40 -0.69
C VAL A 72 -1.27 -19.16 0.76
N THR A 73 -1.71 -18.04 1.38
CA THR A 73 -1.42 -17.70 2.79
C THR A 73 -1.72 -18.85 3.76
N GLY A 74 -2.87 -19.52 3.61
CA GLY A 74 -3.26 -20.60 4.53
C GLY A 74 -2.25 -21.75 4.56
N PHE A 75 -1.84 -22.23 3.38
CA PHE A 75 -0.84 -23.29 3.24
C PHE A 75 0.53 -22.87 3.77
N ILE A 76 0.95 -21.62 3.52
CA ILE A 76 2.25 -21.12 4.00
C ILE A 76 2.26 -21.01 5.52
N VAL A 77 1.19 -20.50 6.12
CA VAL A 77 1.10 -20.32 7.58
C VAL A 77 1.04 -21.67 8.30
N GLU A 78 0.41 -22.68 7.72
CA GLU A 78 0.35 -24.03 8.29
C GLU A 78 1.74 -24.66 8.45
N GLU A 79 2.64 -24.42 7.48
CA GLU A 79 4.01 -24.95 7.49
C GLU A 79 5.03 -24.05 8.23
N THR A 80 4.88 -22.72 8.15
CA THR A 80 5.90 -21.76 8.64
C THR A 80 5.52 -21.01 9.92
N GLY A 81 4.25 -21.03 10.29
CA GLY A 81 3.70 -20.26 11.41
C GLY A 81 3.53 -18.76 11.11
N TRP A 82 2.71 -18.09 11.92
CA TRP A 82 2.34 -16.69 11.72
C TRP A 82 3.53 -15.72 11.77
N VAL A 83 4.51 -15.96 12.64
CA VAL A 83 5.65 -15.05 12.82
C VAL A 83 6.52 -15.00 11.56
N LEU A 84 6.87 -16.16 11.01
CA LEU A 84 7.71 -16.24 9.80
C LEU A 84 6.96 -15.70 8.58
N PHE A 85 5.65 -15.97 8.47
CA PHE A 85 4.80 -15.40 7.44
C PHE A 85 4.82 -13.86 7.43
N PHE A 86 4.65 -13.22 8.60
CA PHE A 86 4.71 -11.76 8.69
C PHE A 86 6.10 -11.19 8.36
N LEU A 87 7.18 -11.90 8.72
CA LEU A 87 8.53 -11.52 8.32
C LEU A 87 8.74 -11.62 6.80
N LEU A 88 8.25 -12.68 6.17
CA LEU A 88 8.27 -12.84 4.72
C LEU A 88 7.49 -11.71 4.03
N CYS A 89 6.28 -11.39 4.50
CA CYS A 89 5.51 -10.25 3.98
C CYS A 89 6.28 -8.93 4.10
N THR A 90 6.98 -8.72 5.21
CA THR A 90 7.82 -7.52 5.42
C THR A 90 8.97 -7.48 4.41
N LEU A 91 9.66 -8.60 4.20
CA LEU A 91 10.75 -8.72 3.24
C LEU A 91 10.28 -8.48 1.80
N LEU A 92 9.14 -9.06 1.42
CA LEU A 92 8.51 -8.86 0.10
C LEU A 92 8.03 -7.42 -0.12
N ALA A 93 7.74 -6.67 0.94
CA ALA A 93 7.35 -5.27 0.85
C ALA A 93 8.53 -4.31 0.60
N ILE A 94 9.76 -4.70 0.96
CA ILE A 94 10.99 -3.90 0.73
C ILE A 94 11.18 -3.54 -0.75
N PRO A 95 11.19 -4.48 -1.71
CA PRO A 95 11.40 -4.13 -3.11
C PRO A 95 10.31 -3.18 -3.64
N GLY A 96 9.07 -3.30 -3.15
CA GLY A 96 7.98 -2.38 -3.48
C GLY A 96 8.21 -0.95 -2.96
N MET A 97 8.85 -0.78 -1.79
CA MET A 97 9.22 0.56 -1.33
C MET A 97 10.44 1.14 -2.07
N VAL A 98 11.38 0.30 -2.48
CA VAL A 98 12.57 0.75 -3.24
C VAL A 98 12.15 1.31 -4.61
N THR A 99 11.17 0.71 -5.28
CA THR A 99 10.67 1.22 -6.57
C THR A 99 9.96 2.56 -6.46
N LEU A 100 9.40 2.92 -5.29
CA LEU A 100 8.82 4.25 -5.08
C LEU A 100 9.85 5.38 -5.20
N ILE A 101 11.11 5.16 -4.81
CA ILE A 101 12.17 6.17 -4.94
C ILE A 101 12.42 6.51 -6.41
N TRP A 102 12.25 5.52 -7.30
CA TRP A 102 12.42 5.67 -8.74
C TRP A 102 11.20 6.30 -9.43
N VAL A 103 9.99 5.98 -8.97
CA VAL A 103 8.73 6.44 -9.60
C VAL A 103 8.22 7.75 -9.03
N ALA A 104 8.57 8.11 -7.79
CA ALA A 104 8.08 9.32 -7.15
C ALA A 104 8.59 10.57 -7.88
N PRO A 105 7.69 11.41 -8.44
CA PRO A 105 8.07 12.66 -9.07
C PRO A 105 8.36 13.70 -7.98
N TRP A 106 9.55 13.65 -7.38
CA TRP A 106 10.02 14.60 -6.37
C TRP A 106 10.00 16.07 -6.85
N GLN A 107 9.81 16.31 -8.15
CA GLN A 107 9.80 17.64 -8.77
C GLN A 107 8.40 18.23 -8.95
N ALA A 108 7.31 17.46 -8.79
CA ALA A 108 5.95 17.98 -8.98
C ALA A 108 5.48 18.89 -7.82
N GLU A 109 5.99 18.68 -6.61
CA GLU A 109 5.66 19.48 -5.43
C GLU A 109 6.19 20.94 -5.53
N ALA A 110 7.21 21.16 -6.36
CA ALA A 110 7.81 22.49 -6.55
C ALA A 110 6.91 23.42 -7.38
N GLU A 111 6.07 22.88 -8.28
CA GLU A 111 5.28 23.67 -9.22
C GLU A 111 3.94 24.14 -8.61
N THR A 112 3.33 23.35 -7.71
CA THR A 112 2.12 23.72 -6.95
C THR A 112 2.40 24.77 -5.86
N ALA A 113 3.59 24.76 -5.25
CA ALA A 113 4.00 25.78 -4.28
C ALA A 113 4.17 27.17 -4.94
N ASP A 114 4.68 27.21 -6.18
CA ASP A 114 4.91 28.45 -6.93
C ASP A 114 3.60 29.06 -7.48
N GLN A 115 2.63 28.22 -7.89
CA GLN A 115 1.31 28.68 -8.34
C GLN A 115 0.44 29.26 -7.20
N THR A 116 0.62 28.79 -5.97
CA THR A 116 -0.09 29.34 -4.80
C THR A 116 0.52 30.67 -4.34
N SER A 117 1.80 30.92 -4.63
CA SER A 117 2.49 32.20 -4.34
C SER A 117 2.21 33.29 -5.40
N THR A 118 1.77 32.94 -6.60
CA THR A 118 1.48 33.90 -7.69
C THR A 118 0.00 34.29 -7.79
N ALA A 119 -0.90 33.58 -7.09
CA ALA A 119 -2.30 33.97 -6.90
C ALA A 119 -2.44 35.01 -5.77
N GLY A 120 -1.87 36.21 -5.98
CA GLY A 120 -2.21 37.39 -5.18
C GLY A 120 -3.69 37.76 -5.33
N PRO A 121 -4.31 38.38 -4.30
CA PRO A 121 -5.76 38.60 -4.27
C PRO A 121 -6.18 39.54 -5.42
N LYS A 122 -7.13 39.08 -6.24
CA LYS A 122 -7.92 39.91 -7.14
C LYS A 122 -9.38 39.81 -6.75
#